data_AF-A0A4Q1BE70-F1
#
_entry.id   AF-A0A4Q1BE70-F1
#
_cell.length_a   1.000
_cell.length_b   1.000
_cell.length_c   1.000
_cell.angle_alpha   90.00
_cell.angle_beta   90.00
_cell.angle_gamma   90.00
#
_symmetry.space_group_name_H-M   'P 1'
#
loop_
_entity.id
_entity.type
_entity.pdbx_description
1 polymer ?
#
loop_
_entity_poly.entity_id
_entity_poly.type
_entity_poly.pdbx_seq_one_letter_code
_entity_poly.pdbx_strand_id
1 'polypeptide(L)'
;MPVVRDASTSPQRHQATIDSTPGPSRPKKAKLTQMDMQRYHVEKLLAKPDQEVALPQPPKEKFIAPPPDIVKNVQGSSSGAGSGEFHVYKHQRKKEAERIKLMDEKTRALEEHAAFVARQAERNAEAEAKTAKNRAKRQKRKHGNNKNSDKDPSGDGMSKGGQVDPKRKLGGGGGGVLFRRQGEEQDDREDEEDGVEDKVEEGEEEMGREQVKVVSEEQTIVIHDDD
;
A
#
# COMPACT_ATOMS: atom_id res chain seq x y z
N MET A 1 77.48 3.37 34.17
CA MET A 1 76.81 2.26 34.91
C MET A 1 75.33 2.29 34.54
N PRO A 2 74.80 1.34 33.75
CA PRO A 2 73.36 1.25 33.51
C PRO A 2 72.70 0.42 34.62
N VAL A 3 71.65 0.98 35.22
CA VAL A 3 70.84 0.31 36.24
C VAL A 3 69.86 -0.62 35.53
N VAL A 4 70.05 -1.93 35.70
CA VAL A 4 69.13 -2.98 35.27
C VAL A 4 67.80 -2.81 36.02
N ARG A 5 66.69 -2.68 35.28
CA ARG A 5 65.34 -2.71 35.85
C ARG A 5 64.93 -4.16 36.06
N ASP A 6 64.58 -4.50 37.29
CA ASP A 6 64.10 -5.81 37.69
C ASP A 6 62.91 -6.27 36.85
N ALA A 7 62.97 -7.54 36.44
CA ALA A 7 61.92 -8.21 35.70
C ALA A 7 60.63 -8.23 36.54
N SER A 8 59.61 -7.50 36.10
CA SER A 8 58.26 -7.63 36.62
C SER A 8 57.77 -9.07 36.45
N THR A 9 57.63 -9.79 37.56
CA THR A 9 56.98 -11.10 37.61
C THR A 9 55.52 -10.92 37.20
N SER A 10 55.16 -11.42 36.02
CA SER A 10 53.78 -11.46 35.55
C SER A 10 53.02 -12.52 36.36
N PRO A 11 51.80 -12.25 36.85
CA PRO A 11 51.07 -13.23 37.65
C PRO A 11 50.77 -14.47 36.81
N GLN A 12 51.11 -15.64 37.35
CA GLN A 12 50.96 -16.92 36.69
C GLN A 12 49.46 -17.22 36.53
N ARG A 13 48.97 -17.11 35.28
CA ARG A 13 47.58 -17.41 34.91
C ARG A 13 47.28 -18.87 35.29
N HIS A 14 46.42 -19.06 36.26
CA HIS A 14 45.93 -20.38 36.68
C HIS A 14 45.25 -21.02 35.46
N GLN A 15 45.85 -22.08 34.92
CA GLN A 15 45.17 -22.90 33.92
C GLN A 15 44.14 -23.76 34.66
N ALA A 16 42.87 -23.44 34.48
CA ALA A 16 41.78 -24.29 34.96
C ALA A 16 41.93 -25.67 34.30
N THR A 17 42.21 -26.69 35.11
CA THR A 17 42.14 -28.09 34.70
C THR A 17 40.68 -28.40 34.35
N ILE A 18 40.39 -28.57 33.06
CA ILE A 18 39.09 -29.01 32.58
C ILE A 18 38.90 -30.49 32.93
N ASP A 19 38.29 -30.76 34.09
CA ASP A 19 37.84 -32.09 34.44
C ASP A 19 36.71 -32.51 33.49
N SER A 20 36.98 -33.48 32.62
CA SER A 20 36.07 -33.96 31.58
C SER A 20 35.18 -35.08 32.13
N THR A 21 34.35 -34.77 33.12
CA THR A 21 33.27 -35.67 33.54
C THR A 21 32.01 -35.40 32.69
N PRO A 22 31.44 -36.38 31.96
CA PRO A 22 30.17 -36.18 31.28
C PRO A 22 29.04 -36.17 32.31
N GLY A 23 28.77 -34.99 32.88
CA GLY A 23 27.59 -34.76 33.72
C GLY A 23 26.29 -35.02 32.94
N PRO A 24 25.16 -35.27 33.63
CA PRO A 24 23.90 -35.64 32.98
C PRO A 24 23.51 -34.58 31.95
N SER A 25 23.43 -35.02 30.68
CA SER A 25 22.98 -34.23 29.54
C SER A 25 21.65 -33.58 29.88
N ARG A 26 21.70 -32.28 30.18
CA ARG A 26 20.53 -31.46 30.50
C ARG A 26 19.54 -31.57 29.32
N PRO A 27 18.28 -31.95 29.55
CA PRO A 27 17.34 -32.19 28.46
C PRO A 27 17.23 -30.92 27.62
N LYS A 28 17.46 -31.06 26.30
CA LYS A 28 17.36 -29.95 25.35
C LYS A 28 15.94 -29.39 25.47
N LYS A 29 15.82 -28.17 26.01
CA LYS A 29 14.51 -27.49 26.16
C LYS A 29 13.78 -27.58 24.83
N ALA A 30 12.55 -28.11 24.85
CA ALA A 30 11.71 -28.15 23.66
C ALA A 30 11.63 -26.75 23.05
N LYS A 31 11.91 -26.64 21.75
CA LYS A 31 11.80 -25.37 21.05
C LYS A 31 10.33 -24.98 21.07
N LEU A 32 10.03 -23.83 21.68
CA LEU A 32 8.68 -23.29 21.79
C LEU A 32 8.06 -23.22 20.39
N THR A 33 6.89 -23.83 20.21
CA THR A 33 6.19 -23.76 18.91
C THR A 33 5.60 -22.37 18.69
N GLN A 34 5.20 -22.06 17.46
CA GLN A 34 4.51 -20.78 17.17
C GLN A 34 3.24 -20.63 18.02
N MET A 35 2.51 -21.73 18.24
CA MET A 35 1.30 -21.72 19.06
C MET A 35 1.64 -21.49 20.53
N ASP A 36 2.71 -22.09 21.04
CA ASP A 36 3.12 -21.87 22.43
C ASP A 36 3.60 -20.42 22.66
N MET A 37 4.27 -19.80 21.68
CA MET A 37 4.60 -18.38 21.72
C MET A 37 3.34 -17.53 21.78
N GLN A 38 2.38 -17.76 20.88
CA GLN A 38 1.12 -17.01 20.87
C GLN A 38 0.36 -17.17 22.19
N ARG A 39 0.26 -18.40 22.69
CA ARG A 39 -0.36 -18.71 23.99
C ARG A 39 0.29 -17.91 25.12
N TYR A 40 1.62 -17.88 25.17
CA TYR A 40 2.35 -17.09 26.17
C TYR A 40 2.04 -15.58 26.08
N HIS A 41 1.96 -15.01 24.88
CA HIS A 41 1.61 -13.60 24.71
C HIS A 41 0.16 -13.32 25.15
N VAL A 42 -0.77 -14.22 24.82
CA VAL A 42 -2.18 -14.12 25.23
C VAL A 42 -2.32 -14.23 26.74
N GLU A 43 -1.69 -15.23 27.38
CA GLU A 43 -1.69 -15.38 28.84
C GLU A 43 -1.11 -14.14 29.53
N LYS A 44 -0.06 -13.53 28.97
CA LYS A 44 0.53 -12.29 29.49
C LYS A 44 -0.40 -11.08 29.38
N LEU A 45 -1.15 -10.96 28.29
CA LEU A 45 -2.14 -9.88 28.09
C LEU A 45 -3.35 -10.07 29.01
N LEU A 46 -3.85 -11.30 29.14
CA LEU A 46 -5.01 -11.64 29.98
C LEU A 46 -4.70 -11.58 31.49
N ALA A 47 -3.44 -11.61 31.89
CA ALA A 47 -3.05 -11.42 33.29
C ALA A 47 -3.42 -10.03 33.83
N LYS A 48 -3.59 -9.03 32.95
CA LYS A 48 -3.97 -7.65 33.32
C LYS A 48 -4.97 -7.09 32.29
N PRO A 49 -6.25 -7.49 32.36
CA PRO A 49 -7.25 -7.09 31.36
C PRO A 49 -7.57 -5.58 31.39
N ASP A 50 -7.39 -4.91 32.52
CA ASP A 50 -7.68 -3.47 32.66
C ASP A 50 -6.57 -2.56 32.10
N GLN A 51 -5.42 -3.13 31.70
CA GLN A 51 -4.30 -2.35 31.17
C GLN A 51 -4.49 -2.10 29.66
N GLU A 52 -4.54 -0.83 29.27
CA GLU A 52 -4.58 -0.45 27.85
C GLU A 52 -3.36 -0.98 27.09
N VAL A 53 -3.60 -1.63 25.95
CA VAL A 53 -2.56 -2.19 25.09
C VAL A 53 -2.09 -1.12 24.11
N ALA A 54 -0.84 -0.67 24.26
CA ALA A 54 -0.22 0.24 23.30
C ALA A 54 0.13 -0.50 22.00
N LEU A 55 -0.67 -0.29 20.97
CA LEU A 55 -0.35 -0.76 19.62
C LEU A 55 0.83 0.04 19.06
N PRO A 56 1.75 -0.60 18.32
CA PRO A 56 2.84 0.10 17.68
C PRO A 56 2.25 1.08 16.65
N GLN A 57 2.62 2.35 16.78
CA GLN A 57 2.31 3.36 15.78
C GLN A 57 3.08 3.05 14.49
N PRO A 58 2.54 3.40 13.31
CA PRO A 58 3.26 3.20 12.06
C PRO A 58 4.63 3.90 12.10
N PRO A 59 5.64 3.35 11.40
CA PRO A 59 6.97 3.95 11.37
C PRO A 59 6.87 5.37 10.80
N LYS A 60 7.46 6.32 11.53
CA LYS A 60 7.48 7.72 11.09
C LYS A 60 8.36 7.85 9.85
N GLU A 61 7.91 8.65 8.89
CA GLU A 61 8.71 9.00 7.73
C GLU A 61 9.98 9.75 8.15
N LYS A 62 11.05 9.60 7.36
CA LYS A 62 12.29 10.35 7.59
C LYS A 62 11.99 11.84 7.39
N PHE A 63 12.25 12.65 8.41
CA PHE A 63 12.02 14.09 8.39
C PHE A 63 13.30 14.84 8.74
N ILE A 64 13.60 15.89 7.97
CA ILE A 64 14.73 16.79 8.23
C ILE A 64 14.14 18.09 8.74
N ALA A 65 14.64 18.53 9.90
CA ALA A 65 14.17 19.76 10.52
C ALA A 65 14.37 20.95 9.56
N PRO A 66 13.40 21.89 9.51
CA PRO A 66 13.55 23.09 8.69
C PRO A 66 14.78 23.89 9.16
N PRO A 67 15.42 24.63 8.24
CA PRO A 67 16.50 25.54 8.63
C PRO A 67 15.96 26.59 9.61
N PRO A 68 16.76 27.01 10.61
CA PRO A 68 16.34 28.05 11.55
C PRO A 68 16.25 29.42 10.84
N ASP A 69 15.22 30.20 11.16
CA ASP A 69 14.96 31.51 10.53
C ASP A 69 16.06 32.54 10.82
N ILE A 70 16.60 32.53 12.04
CA ILE A 70 17.62 33.50 12.48
C ILE A 70 18.84 32.75 12.99
N VAL A 71 19.96 32.92 12.30
CA VAL A 71 21.26 32.46 12.77
C VAL A 71 21.91 33.60 13.57
N LYS A 72 22.05 33.39 14.89
CA LYS A 72 22.57 34.41 15.82
C LYS A 72 24.09 34.60 15.77
N ASN A 73 24.80 33.62 15.19
CA ASN A 73 26.26 33.51 15.29
C ASN A 73 26.94 33.76 13.93
N VAL A 74 26.39 34.66 13.11
CA VAL A 74 26.98 35.01 11.81
C VAL A 74 28.16 35.95 12.05
N GLN A 75 29.37 35.46 11.80
CA GLN A 75 30.59 36.27 11.85
C GLN A 75 30.62 37.20 10.62
N GLY A 76 31.16 38.41 10.75
CA GLY A 76 31.11 39.43 9.70
C GLY A 76 31.75 38.98 8.38
N SER A 77 31.25 39.49 7.25
CA SER A 77 31.56 39.01 5.90
C SER A 77 33.04 39.06 5.48
N SER A 78 33.83 39.95 6.09
CA SER A 78 35.27 40.08 5.85
C SER A 78 36.14 39.31 6.86
N SER A 79 35.51 38.65 7.82
CA SER A 79 36.26 37.91 8.84
C SER A 79 36.83 36.62 8.26
N GLY A 80 38.07 36.28 8.60
CA GLY A 80 38.73 35.06 8.11
C GLY A 80 38.08 33.77 8.62
N ALA A 81 38.45 32.65 8.00
CA ALA A 81 37.95 31.33 8.38
C ALA A 81 38.31 30.99 9.84
N GLY A 82 37.29 30.86 10.69
CA GLY A 82 37.45 30.40 12.07
C GLY A 82 37.73 28.90 12.17
N SER A 83 38.27 28.45 13.29
CA SER A 83 38.58 27.03 13.53
C SER A 83 37.33 26.12 13.55
N GLY A 84 36.15 26.69 13.85
CA GLY A 84 34.87 25.97 13.86
C GLY A 84 34.15 25.92 12.51
N GLU A 85 34.57 26.70 11.52
CA GLU A 85 33.85 26.86 10.24
C GLU A 85 33.77 25.55 9.45
N PHE A 86 34.83 24.74 9.52
CA PHE A 86 34.86 23.42 8.90
C PHE A 86 33.73 22.51 9.40
N HIS A 87 33.47 22.52 10.71
CA HIS A 87 32.40 21.71 11.28
C HIS A 87 31.02 22.23 10.90
N VAL A 88 30.84 23.55 10.85
CA VAL A 88 29.60 24.19 10.38
C VAL A 88 29.28 23.73 8.95
N TYR A 89 30.25 23.86 8.02
CA TYR A 89 30.09 23.39 6.65
C TYR A 89 29.82 21.88 6.57
N LYS A 90 30.55 21.04 7.32
CA LYS A 90 30.34 19.59 7.34
C LYS A 90 28.91 19.22 7.76
N HIS A 91 28.38 19.86 8.80
CA HIS A 91 27.02 19.62 9.27
C HIS A 91 25.97 20.15 8.29
N GLN A 92 26.17 21.35 7.74
CA GLN A 92 25.28 21.94 6.74
C GLN A 92 25.23 21.08 5.48
N ARG A 93 26.38 20.69 4.93
CA ARG A 93 26.46 19.84 3.73
C ARG A 93 25.81 18.49 3.94
N LYS A 94 25.98 17.87 5.11
CA LYS A 94 25.32 16.61 5.44
C LYS A 94 23.80 16.77 5.47
N LYS A 95 23.29 17.80 6.17
CA LYS A 95 21.85 18.10 6.21
C LYS A 95 21.28 18.37 4.82
N GLU A 96 22.01 19.11 4.00
CA GLU A 96 21.58 19.44 2.64
C GLU A 96 21.56 18.22 1.72
N ALA A 97 22.58 17.37 1.78
CA ALA A 97 22.60 16.12 1.02
C ALA A 97 21.46 15.18 1.45
N GLU A 98 21.18 15.09 2.76
CA GLU A 98 20.03 14.35 3.28
C GLU A 98 18.71 14.96 2.80
N ARG A 99 18.61 16.30 2.74
CA ARG A 99 17.41 17.03 2.29
C ARG A 99 17.10 16.75 0.83
N ILE A 100 18.09 16.88 -0.04
CA ILE A 100 17.97 16.59 -1.47
C ILE A 100 17.57 15.13 -1.66
N LYS A 101 18.28 14.20 -1.01
CA LYS A 101 17.97 12.77 -1.08
C LYS A 101 16.53 12.45 -0.64
N LEU A 102 16.03 13.09 0.42
CA LEU A 102 14.65 12.89 0.88
C LEU A 102 13.63 13.43 -0.13
N MET A 103 13.91 14.58 -0.76
CA MET A 103 13.05 15.11 -1.82
C MET A 103 13.01 14.16 -3.03
N ASP A 104 14.17 13.69 -3.48
CA ASP A 104 14.27 12.76 -4.61
C ASP A 104 13.55 11.43 -4.30
N GLU A 105 13.73 10.87 -3.10
CA GLU A 105 13.03 9.66 -2.63
C GLU A 105 11.51 9.86 -2.63
N LYS A 106 11.02 11.03 -2.19
CA LYS A 106 9.59 11.37 -2.17
C LYS A 106 9.01 11.52 -3.58
N THR A 107 9.68 12.27 -4.45
CA THR A 107 9.25 12.45 -5.84
C THR A 107 9.13 11.11 -6.55
N ARG A 108 10.15 10.26 -6.42
CA ARG A 108 10.14 8.91 -6.97
C ARG A 108 9.00 8.05 -6.42
N ALA A 109 8.78 8.08 -5.11
CA ALA A 109 7.69 7.31 -4.50
C ALA A 109 6.31 7.78 -4.98
N LEU A 110 6.12 9.09 -5.17
CA LEU A 110 4.88 9.67 -5.70
C LEU A 110 4.64 9.25 -7.16
N GLU A 111 5.67 9.30 -8.01
CA GLU A 111 5.60 8.84 -9.40
C GLU A 111 5.27 7.35 -9.49
N GLU A 112 5.97 6.52 -8.73
CA GLU A 112 5.74 5.06 -8.69
C GLU A 112 4.31 4.74 -8.19
N HIS A 113 3.83 5.46 -7.18
CA HIS A 113 2.47 5.30 -6.66
C HIS A 113 1.42 5.74 -7.69
N ALA A 114 1.61 6.89 -8.35
CA ALA A 114 0.70 7.37 -9.39
C ALA A 114 0.61 6.37 -10.56
N ALA A 115 1.76 5.86 -11.02
CA ALA A 115 1.82 4.84 -12.05
C ALA A 115 1.18 3.50 -11.62
N PHE A 116 1.28 3.15 -10.34
CA PHE A 116 0.60 1.97 -9.80
C PHE A 116 -0.92 2.15 -9.77
N VAL A 117 -1.41 3.29 -9.28
CA VAL A 117 -2.84 3.61 -9.22
C VAL A 117 -3.45 3.65 -10.61
N ALA A 118 -2.79 4.27 -11.59
CA ALA A 118 -3.24 4.29 -12.99
C ALA A 118 -3.38 2.86 -13.54
N ARG A 119 -2.34 2.03 -13.42
CA ARG A 119 -2.38 0.62 -13.86
C ARG A 119 -3.42 -0.24 -13.13
N GLN A 120 -3.74 0.11 -11.89
CA GLN A 120 -4.78 -0.59 -11.14
C GLN A 120 -6.18 -0.15 -11.60
N ALA A 121 -6.37 1.14 -11.86
CA ALA A 121 -7.61 1.70 -12.38
C ALA A 121 -7.95 1.13 -13.77
N GLU A 122 -6.96 1.04 -14.67
CA GLU A 122 -7.13 0.43 -16.01
C GLU A 122 -7.59 -1.03 -15.92
N ARG A 123 -6.88 -1.85 -15.12
CA ARG A 123 -7.26 -3.27 -14.92
C ARG A 123 -8.65 -3.42 -14.29
N ASN A 124 -9.00 -2.55 -13.35
CA ASN A 124 -10.32 -2.55 -12.75
C ASN A 124 -11.40 -2.17 -13.77
N ALA A 125 -11.17 -1.13 -14.58
CA ALA A 125 -12.09 -0.70 -15.63
C ALA A 125 -12.33 -1.79 -16.68
N GLU A 126 -11.29 -2.50 -17.11
CA GLU A 126 -11.43 -3.64 -18.03
C GLU A 126 -12.24 -4.79 -17.43
N ALA A 127 -11.99 -5.12 -16.15
CA ALA A 127 -12.74 -6.15 -15.43
C ALA A 127 -14.21 -5.74 -15.24
N GLU A 128 -14.45 -4.47 -14.91
CA GLU A 128 -15.79 -3.90 -14.78
C GLU A 128 -16.54 -3.88 -16.11
N ALA A 129 -15.91 -3.51 -17.22
CA ALA A 129 -16.51 -3.55 -18.55
C ALA A 129 -16.93 -4.98 -18.93
N LYS A 130 -16.05 -5.97 -18.72
CA LYS A 130 -16.34 -7.39 -18.98
C LYS A 130 -17.48 -7.90 -18.10
N THR A 131 -17.47 -7.57 -16.81
CA THR A 131 -18.52 -8.00 -15.87
C THR A 131 -19.84 -7.28 -16.12
N ALA A 132 -19.84 -6.00 -16.49
CA ALA A 132 -21.02 -5.22 -16.86
C ALA A 132 -21.68 -5.77 -18.13
N LYS A 133 -20.91 -6.07 -19.19
CA LYS A 133 -21.42 -6.73 -20.41
C LYS A 133 -22.12 -8.05 -20.08
N ASN A 134 -21.49 -8.87 -19.22
CA ASN A 134 -22.06 -10.15 -18.79
C ASN A 134 -23.29 -9.99 -17.89
N ARG A 135 -23.29 -9.00 -16.99
CA ARG A 135 -24.44 -8.66 -16.13
C ARG A 135 -25.62 -8.19 -16.97
N ALA A 136 -25.39 -7.32 -17.96
CA ALA A 136 -26.42 -6.86 -18.90
C ALA A 136 -27.04 -8.02 -19.69
N LYS A 137 -26.21 -8.95 -20.22
CA LYS A 137 -26.71 -10.17 -20.88
C LYS A 137 -27.59 -11.03 -19.96
N ARG A 138 -27.20 -11.19 -18.69
CA ARG A 138 -28.00 -11.95 -17.70
C ARG A 138 -29.32 -11.26 -17.34
N GLN A 139 -29.32 -9.94 -17.18
CA GLN A 139 -30.55 -9.20 -16.88
C GLN A 139 -31.53 -9.24 -18.05
N LYS A 140 -31.06 -9.08 -19.30
CA LYS A 140 -31.92 -9.26 -20.50
C LYS A 140 -32.59 -10.64 -20.50
N ARG A 141 -31.85 -11.72 -20.21
CA ARG A 141 -32.41 -13.07 -20.09
C ARG A 141 -33.41 -13.21 -18.93
N LYS A 142 -33.12 -12.61 -17.77
CA LYS A 142 -34.03 -12.64 -16.61
C LYS A 142 -35.36 -11.93 -16.92
N HIS A 143 -35.31 -10.74 -17.50
CA HIS A 143 -36.51 -10.00 -17.87
C HIS A 143 -37.29 -10.68 -19.01
N GLY A 144 -36.60 -11.31 -19.97
CA GLY A 144 -37.24 -12.12 -21.01
C GLY A 144 -37.97 -13.35 -20.46
N ASN A 145 -37.36 -14.07 -19.51
CA ASN A 145 -37.99 -15.23 -18.89
C ASN A 145 -39.17 -14.84 -17.98
N ASN A 146 -39.06 -13.74 -17.24
CA ASN A 146 -40.15 -13.26 -16.38
C ASN A 146 -41.37 -12.76 -17.18
N LYS A 147 -41.17 -12.13 -18.34
CA LYS A 147 -42.28 -11.74 -19.24
C LYS A 147 -43.05 -12.93 -19.80
N ASN A 148 -42.41 -14.10 -19.94
CA ASN A 148 -43.08 -15.34 -20.34
C ASN A 148 -43.74 -16.08 -19.16
N SER A 149 -43.37 -15.79 -17.91
CA SER A 149 -44.00 -16.39 -16.72
C SER A 149 -45.17 -15.56 -16.15
N ASP A 150 -45.23 -14.25 -16.40
CA ASP A 150 -46.33 -13.37 -15.96
C ASP A 150 -47.52 -13.33 -16.95
N LYS A 151 -47.47 -14.08 -18.05
CA LYS A 151 -48.57 -14.16 -19.04
C LYS A 151 -49.65 -15.20 -18.73
N ASP A 152 -49.65 -15.78 -17.52
CA ASP A 152 -50.79 -16.50 -16.96
C ASP A 152 -50.85 -16.37 -15.43
N PRO A 153 -51.81 -15.59 -14.91
CA PRO A 153 -52.65 -16.13 -13.85
C PRO A 153 -54.13 -15.89 -14.20
N SER A 154 -54.67 -16.76 -15.06
CA SER A 154 -56.11 -16.95 -15.21
C SER A 154 -56.39 -18.43 -15.41
N GLY A 155 -56.50 -19.16 -14.29
CA GLY A 155 -56.84 -20.58 -14.33
C GLY A 155 -56.89 -21.22 -12.96
N ASP A 156 -57.99 -21.00 -12.23
CA ASP A 156 -58.43 -21.93 -11.20
C ASP A 156 -58.70 -23.29 -11.87
N GLY A 157 -58.01 -24.35 -11.43
CA GLY A 157 -57.99 -25.61 -12.18
C GLY A 157 -57.22 -26.73 -11.49
N MET A 158 -57.76 -27.20 -10.38
CA MET A 158 -57.45 -28.48 -9.74
C MET A 158 -57.32 -29.62 -10.77
N SER A 159 -56.12 -30.18 -10.96
CA SER A 159 -55.98 -31.56 -11.45
C SER A 159 -54.81 -32.26 -10.77
N LYS A 160 -55.14 -33.40 -10.15
CA LYS A 160 -54.22 -34.38 -9.59
C LYS A 160 -53.46 -35.09 -10.72
N GLY A 161 -52.19 -35.41 -10.49
CA GLY A 161 -51.57 -36.60 -11.09
C GLY A 161 -50.09 -36.48 -11.42
N GLY A 162 -49.24 -36.90 -10.47
CA GLY A 162 -48.01 -37.68 -10.72
C GLY A 162 -46.87 -37.03 -11.52
N GLN A 163 -45.81 -36.63 -10.82
CA GLN A 163 -44.51 -37.35 -10.82
C GLN A 163 -43.58 -36.58 -9.88
N VAL A 164 -43.35 -37.14 -8.70
CA VAL A 164 -42.33 -36.67 -7.75
C VAL A 164 -40.93 -36.91 -8.34
N ASP A 165 -40.05 -35.97 -8.01
CA ASP A 165 -38.66 -35.74 -8.42
C ASP A 165 -37.79 -36.97 -8.75
N PRO A 166 -36.69 -36.73 -9.48
CA PRO A 166 -35.46 -36.79 -8.70
C PRO A 166 -34.52 -35.62 -8.99
N LYS A 167 -34.23 -34.86 -7.93
CA LYS A 167 -32.86 -34.71 -7.43
C LYS A 167 -31.83 -34.48 -8.54
N ARG A 168 -31.69 -33.25 -9.03
CA ARG A 168 -30.41 -32.80 -9.60
C ARG A 168 -29.40 -32.61 -8.47
N LYS A 169 -28.89 -33.77 -8.06
CA LYS A 169 -27.58 -34.02 -7.47
C LYS A 169 -26.59 -32.91 -7.83
N LEU A 170 -26.04 -32.25 -6.81
CA LEU A 170 -24.71 -31.67 -6.86
C LEU A 170 -23.74 -32.80 -7.25
N GLY A 171 -23.55 -32.96 -8.54
CA GLY A 171 -22.71 -33.99 -9.13
C GLY A 171 -21.25 -33.61 -8.96
N GLY A 172 -20.67 -34.02 -7.83
CA GLY A 172 -19.28 -34.47 -7.84
C GLY A 172 -19.19 -35.61 -8.85
N GLY A 173 -18.50 -35.37 -9.96
CA GLY A 173 -18.38 -36.29 -11.07
C GLY A 173 -17.49 -35.71 -12.16
N GLY A 174 -16.17 -35.86 -11.98
CA GLY A 174 -15.25 -36.30 -13.04
C GLY A 174 -15.19 -35.58 -14.39
N GLY A 175 -15.73 -34.36 -14.53
CA GLY A 175 -15.48 -33.51 -15.69
C GLY A 175 -14.19 -32.74 -15.47
N GLY A 176 -13.11 -33.16 -16.12
CA GLY A 176 -11.81 -32.49 -16.05
C GLY A 176 -11.97 -30.99 -16.26
N VAL A 177 -11.62 -30.21 -15.24
CA VAL A 177 -11.45 -28.77 -15.36
C VAL A 177 -10.24 -28.58 -16.25
N LEU A 178 -10.47 -28.51 -17.56
CA LEU A 178 -9.41 -28.22 -18.52
C LEU A 178 -8.94 -26.79 -18.22
N PHE A 179 -7.81 -26.70 -17.53
CA PHE A 179 -7.18 -25.41 -17.23
C PHE A 179 -6.73 -24.82 -18.56
N ARG A 180 -7.47 -23.82 -19.06
CA ARG A 180 -7.14 -23.13 -20.31
C ARG A 180 -5.74 -22.54 -20.16
N ARG A 181 -4.80 -23.00 -20.98
CA ARG A 181 -3.42 -22.52 -21.00
C ARG A 181 -3.44 -21.04 -21.40
N GLN A 182 -2.72 -20.21 -20.66
CA GLN A 182 -2.55 -18.78 -20.91
C GLN A 182 -2.04 -18.59 -22.35
N GLY A 183 -2.87 -18.05 -23.26
CA GLY A 183 -2.47 -17.77 -24.65
C GLY A 183 -3.54 -17.91 -25.74
N GLU A 184 -4.73 -18.48 -25.48
CA GLU A 184 -5.81 -18.50 -26.47
C GLU A 184 -6.77 -17.31 -26.27
N GLU A 185 -6.44 -16.19 -26.93
CA GLU A 185 -7.39 -15.10 -27.18
C GLU A 185 -8.27 -15.51 -28.36
N GLN A 186 -9.53 -15.85 -28.08
CA GLN A 186 -10.54 -15.99 -29.12
C GLN A 186 -11.02 -14.58 -29.48
N ASP A 187 -10.65 -14.17 -30.68
CA ASP A 187 -11.05 -12.94 -31.34
C ASP A 187 -12.54 -13.04 -31.71
N ASP A 188 -13.43 -12.66 -30.78
CA ASP A 188 -14.85 -12.41 -31.07
C ASP A 188 -15.01 -11.00 -31.70
N ARG A 189 -14.30 -10.76 -32.80
CA ARG A 189 -14.49 -9.62 -33.71
C ARG A 189 -15.10 -10.14 -35.00
N GLU A 190 -16.41 -10.31 -35.02
CA GLU A 190 -17.22 -10.36 -36.22
C GLU A 190 -18.69 -10.33 -35.78
N ASP A 191 -19.26 -9.12 -35.77
CA ASP A 191 -20.58 -8.86 -36.35
C ASP A 191 -20.68 -7.35 -36.58
N GLU A 192 -20.80 -7.05 -37.88
CA GLU A 192 -20.85 -5.78 -38.59
C GLU A 192 -21.93 -4.83 -38.03
N GLU A 193 -21.61 -3.53 -37.91
CA GLU A 193 -22.11 -2.49 -38.83
C GLU A 193 -23.64 -2.39 -38.85
N ASP A 194 -24.18 -1.49 -38.03
CA ASP A 194 -25.45 -0.83 -38.33
C ASP A 194 -25.25 0.67 -38.11
N GLY A 195 -25.10 1.39 -39.23
CA GLY A 195 -25.06 2.83 -39.29
C GLY A 195 -26.45 3.41 -38.98
N VAL A 196 -26.48 4.36 -38.04
CA VAL A 196 -27.56 5.35 -37.98
C VAL A 196 -26.89 6.71 -37.87
N GLU A 197 -26.77 7.38 -39.02
CA GLU A 197 -26.68 8.83 -39.09
C GLU A 197 -28.00 9.41 -38.58
N ASP A 198 -27.99 10.33 -37.62
CA ASP A 198 -28.81 11.54 -37.77
C ASP A 198 -28.33 12.72 -36.91
N LYS A 199 -28.22 13.83 -37.63
CA LYS A 199 -28.28 15.27 -37.32
C LYS A 199 -27.85 15.88 -35.99
N VAL A 200 -26.95 16.84 -36.19
CA VAL A 200 -26.68 18.06 -35.43
C VAL A 200 -27.97 18.87 -35.24
N GLU A 201 -28.27 19.26 -34.00
CA GLU A 201 -29.08 20.45 -33.72
C GLU A 201 -28.47 21.18 -32.51
N GLU A 202 -28.01 22.40 -32.78
CA GLU A 202 -27.51 23.36 -31.79
C GLU A 202 -28.69 23.88 -30.96
N GLY A 203 -28.57 23.81 -29.64
CA GLY A 203 -29.50 24.43 -28.70
C GLY A 203 -28.70 25.11 -27.59
N GLU A 204 -28.57 26.42 -27.69
CA GLU A 204 -28.05 27.30 -26.65
C GLU A 204 -29.09 27.42 -25.52
N GLU A 205 -28.74 27.03 -24.29
CA GLU A 205 -29.41 27.56 -23.10
C GLU A 205 -28.39 27.85 -21.99
N GLU A 206 -28.25 29.15 -21.75
CA GLU A 206 -27.41 29.80 -20.75
C GLU A 206 -28.18 29.90 -19.42
N MET A 207 -27.76 29.21 -18.35
CA MET A 207 -28.25 29.52 -17.00
C MET A 207 -27.21 29.20 -15.91
N GLY A 208 -26.86 30.22 -15.12
CA GLY A 208 -26.59 30.05 -13.69
C GLY A 208 -25.12 30.02 -13.26
N ARG A 209 -24.47 31.19 -13.23
CA ARG A 209 -23.24 31.42 -12.45
C ARG A 209 -23.55 31.31 -10.96
N GLU A 210 -22.84 30.45 -10.25
CA GLU A 210 -22.62 30.60 -8.81
C GLU A 210 -21.11 30.64 -8.56
N GLN A 211 -20.55 31.85 -8.59
CA GLN A 211 -19.14 32.08 -8.32
C GLN A 211 -18.91 32.21 -6.82
N VAL A 212 -18.22 31.23 -6.25
CA VAL A 212 -17.62 31.28 -4.93
C VAL A 212 -16.57 32.40 -4.91
N LYS A 213 -16.74 33.37 -4.01
CA LYS A 213 -15.87 34.53 -3.85
C LYS A 213 -14.55 34.11 -3.19
N VAL A 214 -13.52 33.83 -3.99
CA VAL A 214 -12.13 33.69 -3.52
C VAL A 214 -11.47 35.07 -3.63
N VAL A 215 -11.24 35.72 -2.49
CA VAL A 215 -10.45 36.95 -2.43
C VAL A 215 -8.99 36.52 -2.26
N SER A 216 -8.22 36.55 -3.35
CA SER A 216 -6.76 36.54 -3.31
C SER A 216 -6.28 37.80 -4.01
N GLU A 217 -5.86 38.79 -3.22
CA GLU A 217 -5.20 40.00 -3.71
C GLU A 217 -3.80 39.62 -4.19
N GLU A 218 -3.62 39.49 -5.50
CA GLU A 218 -2.29 39.39 -6.11
C GLU A 218 -1.73 40.82 -6.26
N GLN A 219 -0.73 41.16 -5.46
CA GLN A 219 0.02 42.41 -5.60
C GLN A 219 0.96 42.29 -6.81
N THR A 220 0.56 42.86 -7.94
CA THR A 220 1.40 43.06 -9.12
C THR A 220 2.36 44.23 -8.87
N ILE A 221 3.66 43.93 -8.73
CA ILE A 221 4.72 44.93 -8.66
C ILE A 221 5.03 45.40 -10.09
N VAL A 222 4.71 46.65 -10.40
CA VAL A 222 5.13 47.31 -11.64
C VAL A 222 6.47 47.99 -11.37
N ILE A 223 7.53 47.52 -12.02
CA ILE A 223 8.85 48.17 -12.02
C ILE A 223 8.79 49.31 -13.05
N HIS A 224 9.07 50.54 -12.63
CA HIS A 224 9.37 51.65 -13.54
C HIS A 224 10.89 51.76 -13.65
N ASP A 225 11.39 51.56 -14.87
CA ASP A 225 12.77 51.90 -15.23
C ASP A 225 12.78 53.40 -15.59
N ASP A 226 13.29 54.23 -14.68
CA ASP A 226 13.66 55.62 -14.97
C ASP A 226 15.15 55.66 -15.40
N ASP A 227 15.38 56.09 -16.64
CA ASP A 227 16.60 56.54 -17.35
C ASP A 227 18.01 56.14 -16.85
#